data_AF-A0A4Q7UGD2-F1
#
_entry.id   AF-A0A4Q7UGD2-F1
#
_cell.length_a   1.000
_cell.length_b   1.000
_cell.length_c   1.000
_cell.angle_alpha   90.00
_cell.angle_beta   90.00
_cell.angle_gamma   90.00
#
_symmetry.space_group_name_H-M   'P 1'
#
loop_
_entity.id
_entity.type
_entity.pdbx_description
1 polymer ?
#
loop_
_entity_poly.entity_id
_entity_poly.type
_entity_poly.pdbx_seq_one_letter_code
_entity_poly.pdbx_strand_id
1 'polypeptide(L)'
;MRVFFRRARNRQRSVSGPTCYRSAAYHPLRPWQVRERGFRPTPLGRRGLDPQEVRDFLDRVASDLAVVYEALAQSRRETDRVKDALRRWQSQQARARNERGSDR
;
A
#
# COMPACT_ATOMS: atom_id res chain seq x y z
N MET A 1 32.06 28.77 22.05
CA MET A 1 31.39 27.47 22.33
C MET A 1 30.69 26.98 21.06
N ARG A 2 31.13 25.84 20.48
CA ARG A 2 30.56 25.29 19.23
C ARG A 2 29.71 24.08 19.58
N VAL A 3 28.38 24.19 19.43
CA VAL A 3 27.45 23.09 19.69
C VAL A 3 27.32 22.23 18.44
N PHE A 4 27.67 20.95 18.60
CA PHE A 4 27.50 19.90 17.60
C PHE A 4 26.01 19.58 17.44
N PHE A 5 25.39 20.01 16.35
CA PHE A 5 24.14 19.39 15.90
C PHE A 5 24.48 18.01 15.34
N ARG A 6 24.43 16.98 16.19
CA ARG A 6 24.42 15.59 15.74
C ARG A 6 23.24 15.43 14.80
N ARG A 7 23.54 15.35 13.51
CA ARG A 7 22.61 14.92 12.47
C ARG A 7 22.15 13.51 12.82
N ALA A 8 21.01 13.40 13.49
CA ALA A 8 20.32 12.15 13.67
C ALA A 8 20.04 11.62 12.26
N ARG A 9 20.79 10.58 11.87
CA ARG A 9 20.48 9.80 10.69
C ARG A 9 19.09 9.27 10.93
N ASN A 10 18.11 9.84 10.23
CA ASN A 10 16.78 9.31 10.12
C ASN A 10 16.93 7.94 9.41
N ARG A 11 17.27 6.91 10.19
CA ARG A 11 16.98 5.53 9.83
C ARG A 11 15.46 5.46 9.80
N GLN A 12 14.92 5.84 8.66
CA GLN A 12 13.62 5.38 8.20
C GLN A 12 13.71 3.86 8.25
N ARG A 13 13.36 3.34 9.42
CA ARG A 13 13.09 1.94 9.64
C ARG A 13 11.86 1.74 8.78
N SER A 14 12.10 1.25 7.57
CA SER A 14 11.09 0.84 6.62
C SER A 14 10.17 -0.08 7.41
N VAL A 15 9.04 0.46 7.86
CA VAL A 15 7.99 -0.33 8.49
C VAL A 15 7.67 -1.38 7.45
N SER A 16 7.93 -2.65 7.79
CA SER A 16 7.65 -3.79 6.94
C SER A 16 6.26 -3.62 6.34
N GLY A 17 6.21 -3.21 5.07
CA GLY A 17 5.12 -3.61 4.21
C GLY A 17 5.12 -5.14 4.16
N PRO A 18 3.97 -5.75 3.82
CA PRO A 18 3.86 -7.20 3.81
C PRO A 18 5.03 -7.78 3.01
N THR A 19 5.71 -8.74 3.63
CA THR A 19 6.88 -9.46 3.11
C THR A 19 6.46 -10.28 1.90
N CYS A 20 6.11 -9.61 0.81
CA CYS A 20 5.78 -10.24 -0.45
C CYS A 20 7.07 -10.27 -1.26
N TYR A 21 7.54 -11.48 -1.54
CA TYR A 21 8.47 -11.84 -2.61
C TYR A 21 8.41 -10.83 -3.79
N ARG A 22 9.33 -9.86 -3.79
CA ARG A 22 9.26 -8.65 -4.63
C ARG A 22 10.22 -8.79 -5.80
N SER A 23 9.84 -9.56 -6.80
CA SER A 23 10.26 -9.21 -8.16
C SER A 23 9.46 -7.97 -8.55
N ALA A 24 10.12 -6.91 -9.03
CA ALA A 24 9.45 -5.69 -9.49
C ALA A 24 8.44 -5.96 -10.63
N ALA A 25 8.50 -7.15 -11.23
CA ALA A 25 7.57 -7.65 -12.23
C ALA A 25 6.26 -8.21 -11.64
N TYR A 26 6.19 -8.53 -10.34
CA TYR A 26 4.98 -9.10 -9.75
C TYR A 26 3.93 -8.02 -9.50
N HIS A 27 2.90 -8.02 -10.33
CA HIS A 27 1.73 -7.16 -10.16
C HIS A 27 0.76 -7.89 -9.23
N PRO A 28 0.42 -7.31 -8.06
CA PRO A 28 -0.52 -7.91 -7.14
C PRO A 28 -1.85 -8.17 -7.84
N LEU A 29 -2.39 -9.38 -7.69
CA LEU A 29 -3.68 -9.75 -8.27
C LEU A 29 -4.79 -8.83 -7.75
N ARG A 30 -5.61 -8.33 -8.67
CA ARG A 30 -6.83 -7.59 -8.34
C ARG A 30 -8.00 -8.55 -8.10
N PRO A 31 -8.96 -8.19 -7.24
CA PRO A 31 -10.14 -9.02 -6.98
C PRO A 31 -10.87 -9.48 -8.26
N TRP A 32 -11.09 -8.57 -9.21
CA TRP A 32 -11.76 -8.89 -10.49
C TRP A 32 -10.95 -9.89 -11.34
N GLN A 33 -9.62 -9.82 -11.32
CA GLN A 33 -8.75 -10.76 -12.04
C GLN A 33 -8.83 -12.18 -11.47
N VAL A 34 -9.15 -12.31 -10.18
CA VAL A 34 -9.35 -13.61 -9.53
C VAL A 34 -10.70 -14.19 -9.93
N ARG A 35 -11.77 -13.37 -9.97
CA ARG A 35 -13.11 -13.81 -10.40
C ARG A 35 -13.13 -14.28 -11.85
N GLU A 36 -12.44 -13.55 -12.73
CA GLU A 36 -12.41 -13.83 -14.17
C GLU A 36 -11.39 -14.93 -14.55
N ARG A 37 -10.71 -15.54 -13.57
CA ARG A 37 -9.67 -16.53 -13.85
C ARG A 37 -10.27 -17.84 -14.34
N GLY A 38 -10.25 -18.05 -15.66
CA GLY A 38 -10.54 -19.33 -16.28
C GLY A 38 -9.38 -20.32 -16.17
N PHE A 39 -9.67 -21.56 -15.76
CA PHE A 39 -8.74 -22.68 -15.84
C PHE A 39 -9.05 -23.56 -17.05
N ARG A 40 -8.03 -24.12 -17.68
CA ARG A 40 -8.22 -25.07 -18.78
C ARG A 40 -8.83 -26.37 -18.24
N PRO A 41 -9.76 -27.00 -18.97
CA PRO A 41 -10.27 -28.33 -18.61
C PRO A 41 -9.13 -29.34 -18.52
N THR A 42 -9.28 -30.31 -17.64
CA THR A 42 -8.31 -31.39 -17.49
C THR A 42 -8.28 -32.27 -18.77
N PRO A 43 -7.10 -32.74 -19.22
CA PRO A 43 -7.01 -33.66 -20.36
C PRO A 43 -7.82 -34.95 -20.15
N LEU A 44 -8.34 -35.49 -21.24
CA LEU A 44 -9.08 -36.77 -21.25
C LEU A 44 -8.27 -37.87 -20.54
N GLY A 45 -8.93 -38.62 -19.65
CA GLY A 45 -8.31 -39.70 -18.88
C GLY A 45 -7.69 -39.30 -17.53
N ARG A 46 -7.77 -38.02 -17.13
CA ARG A 46 -7.37 -37.56 -15.80
C ARG A 46 -8.56 -36.94 -15.06
N ARG A 47 -8.63 -37.15 -13.74
CA ARG A 47 -9.61 -36.47 -12.88
C ARG A 47 -9.17 -35.02 -12.65
N GLY A 48 -10.09 -34.09 -12.86
CA GLY A 48 -9.94 -32.67 -12.53
C GLY A 48 -10.72 -32.29 -11.26
N LEU A 49 -10.50 -31.06 -10.80
CA LEU A 49 -11.36 -30.43 -9.80
C LEU A 49 -12.73 -30.09 -10.41
N ASP A 50 -13.77 -30.05 -9.57
CA ASP A 50 -15.08 -29.57 -9.99
C ASP A 50 -14.98 -28.08 -10.38
N PRO A 51 -15.29 -27.71 -11.64
CA PRO A 51 -15.27 -26.32 -12.07
C PRO A 51 -16.14 -25.40 -11.21
N GLN A 52 -17.24 -25.89 -10.63
CA GLN A 52 -18.12 -25.07 -9.80
C GLN A 52 -17.48 -24.79 -8.44
N GLU A 53 -16.94 -25.80 -7.78
CA GLU A 53 -16.23 -25.62 -6.50
C GLU A 53 -15.05 -24.65 -6.64
N VAL A 54 -14.31 -24.73 -7.76
CA VAL A 54 -13.23 -23.79 -8.05
C VAL A 54 -13.76 -22.36 -8.22
N ARG A 55 -14.89 -22.16 -8.92
CA ARG A 55 -15.51 -20.83 -9.08
C ARG A 55 -15.94 -20.25 -7.73
N ASP A 56 -16.62 -21.04 -6.90
CA ASP A 56 -17.10 -20.60 -5.58
C ASP A 56 -15.93 -20.22 -4.66
N PHE A 57 -14.84 -20.99 -4.70
CA PHE A 57 -13.62 -20.66 -3.98
C PHE A 57 -12.98 -19.36 -4.48
N LEU A 58 -12.85 -19.18 -5.80
CA LEU A 58 -12.30 -17.96 -6.38
C LEU A 58 -13.13 -16.73 -6.03
N ASP A 59 -14.47 -16.84 -6.01
CA ASP A 59 -15.35 -15.75 -5.63
C ASP A 59 -15.16 -15.35 -4.16
N ARG A 60 -14.97 -16.33 -3.26
CA ARG A 60 -14.64 -16.07 -1.86
C ARG A 60 -13.28 -15.38 -1.74
N VAL A 61 -12.25 -15.90 -2.38
CA VAL A 61 -10.90 -15.31 -2.38
C VAL A 61 -10.91 -13.88 -2.92
N ALA A 62 -11.65 -13.64 -4.02
CA ALA A 62 -11.79 -12.31 -4.59
C ALA A 62 -12.48 -11.34 -3.62
N SER A 63 -13.49 -11.81 -2.89
CA SER A 63 -14.20 -11.02 -1.88
C SER A 63 -13.28 -10.65 -0.70
N ASP A 64 -12.51 -11.61 -0.19
CA ASP A 64 -11.54 -11.37 0.88
C ASP A 64 -10.44 -10.40 0.43
N LEU A 65 -9.94 -10.54 -0.80
CA LEU A 65 -8.99 -9.60 -1.39
C LEU A 65 -9.56 -8.19 -1.50
N ALA A 66 -10.85 -8.05 -1.87
CA ALA A 66 -11.50 -6.75 -1.95
C ALA A 66 -11.50 -6.05 -0.58
N VAL A 67 -11.87 -6.76 0.49
CA VAL A 67 -11.85 -6.24 1.86
C VAL A 67 -10.45 -5.79 2.27
N VAL A 68 -9.43 -6.60 2.00
CA VAL A 68 -8.04 -6.25 2.32
C VAL A 68 -7.57 -5.00 1.57
N TYR A 69 -7.89 -4.89 0.28
CA TYR A 69 -7.51 -3.71 -0.51
C TYR A 69 -8.26 -2.45 -0.08
N GLU A 70 -9.52 -2.56 0.35
CA GLU A 70 -10.27 -1.44 0.92
C GLU A 70 -9.65 -0.93 2.22
N ALA A 71 -9.32 -1.85 3.15
CA ALA A 71 -8.64 -1.52 4.39
C ALA A 71 -7.27 -0.86 4.13
N LEU A 72 -6.51 -1.38 3.16
CA LEU A 72 -5.25 -0.77 2.74
C LEU A 72 -5.44 0.63 2.16
N ALA A 73 -6.46 0.83 1.32
CA ALA A 73 -6.79 2.13 0.76
C ALA A 73 -7.18 3.13 1.85
N GLN A 74 -7.93 2.70 2.87
CA GLN A 74 -8.26 3.52 4.03
C GLN A 74 -7.02 3.95 4.80
N SER A 75 -6.14 3.01 5.15
CA SER A 75 -4.89 3.31 5.88
C SER A 75 -3.99 4.29 5.12
N ARG A 76 -3.93 4.16 3.78
CA ARG A 76 -3.20 5.12 2.93
C ARG A 76 -3.81 6.51 2.98
N ARG A 77 -5.14 6.62 2.87
CA ARG A 77 -5.84 7.92 2.98
C ARG A 77 -5.60 8.59 4.34
N GLU A 78 -5.60 7.83 5.43
CA GLU A 78 -5.28 8.35 6.76
C GLU A 78 -3.84 8.89 6.83
N THR A 79 -2.89 8.14 6.28
CA THR A 79 -1.49 8.55 6.21
C THR A 79 -1.31 9.82 5.37
N ASP A 80 -2.00 9.92 4.24
CA ASP A 80 -1.93 11.08 3.36
C ASP A 80 -2.50 12.34 4.04
N ARG A 81 -3.61 12.21 4.78
CA ARG A 81 -4.17 13.30 5.60
C ARG A 81 -3.18 13.81 6.65
N VAL A 82 -2.49 12.90 7.34
CA VAL A 82 -1.47 13.26 8.34
C VAL A 82 -0.30 14.00 7.68
N LYS A 83 0.18 13.48 6.54
CA LYS A 83 1.26 14.12 5.77
C LYS A 83 0.86 15.52 5.29
N ASP A 84 -0.38 15.68 4.80
CA ASP A 84 -0.88 16.97 4.34
C ASP A 84 -1.01 17.97 5.48
N ALA A 85 -1.50 17.55 6.64
CA ALA A 85 -1.54 18.40 7.84
C ALA A 85 -0.15 18.87 8.24
N LEU A 86 0.82 17.95 8.24
CA LEU A 86 2.22 18.27 8.54
C LEU A 86 2.81 19.23 7.51
N ARG A 87 2.57 19.01 6.21
CA ARG A 87 3.05 19.89 5.13
C ARG A 87 2.48 21.31 5.25
N ARG A 88 1.19 21.43 5.59
CA ARG A 88 0.55 22.73 5.81
C ARG A 88 1.16 23.45 7.00
N TRP A 89 1.33 22.76 8.13
CA TRP A 89 1.97 23.34 9.31
C TRP A 89 3.41 23.79 9.03
N GLN A 90 4.23 22.97 8.36
CA GLN A 90 5.60 23.34 7.98
C GLN A 90 5.63 24.57 7.08
N SER A 91 4.68 24.68 6.14
CA SER A 91 4.57 25.82 5.24
C SER A 91 4.19 27.11 5.98
N GLN A 92 3.27 27.04 6.94
CA GLN A 92 2.90 28.17 7.80
C GLN A 92 4.07 28.63 8.68
N GLN A 93 4.83 27.70 9.25
CA GLN A 93 6.04 28.01 10.04
C GLN A 93 7.14 28.66 9.19
N ALA A 94 7.35 28.18 7.95
CA ALA A 94 8.31 28.79 7.03
C ALA A 94 7.92 30.22 6.65
N ARG A 95 6.62 30.48 6.41
CA ARG A 95 6.10 31.83 6.13
C ARG A 95 6.29 32.77 7.33
N ALA A 96 5.87 32.35 8.52
CA ALA A 96 6.04 33.13 9.75
C ALA A 96 7.53 33.42 10.06
N ARG A 97 8.44 32.51 9.70
CA ARG A 97 9.89 32.74 9.82
C ARG A 97 10.41 33.75 8.82
N ASN A 98 9.96 33.70 7.57
CA ASN A 98 10.36 34.65 6.53
C ASN A 98 9.84 36.06 6.83
N GLU A 99 8.60 36.19 7.30
CA GLU A 99 8.01 37.47 7.72
C GLU A 99 8.83 38.14 8.83
N ARG A 100 9.22 37.37 9.87
CA ARG A 100 10.10 37.88 10.95
C ARG A 100 11.52 38.22 10.50
N GLY A 101 11.97 37.69 9.37
CA GLY A 101 13.28 37.99 8.79
C GLY A 101 13.29 39.21 7.86
N SER A 102 12.11 39.60 7.34
CA SER A 102 11.95 40.77 6.46
C SER A 102 11.76 42.08 7.22
N ASP A 103 11.44 42.00 8.52
CA ASP A 103 11.14 43.14 9.40
C ASP A 103 12.41 43.68 10.13
N ARG A 104 13.59 43.40 9.58
CA ARG A 104 14.91 43.67 10.17
C ARG A 104 15.89 44.12 9.12
#